data_AF-A0A7L3H6L6-F1
#
_entry.id   AF-A0A7L3H6L6-F1
#
_cell.length_a   1.000
_cell.length_b   1.000
_cell.length_c   1.000
_cell.angle_alpha   90.00
_cell.angle_beta   90.00
_cell.angle_gamma   90.00
#
_symmetry.space_group_name_H-M   'P 1'
#
loop_
_entity.id
_entity.type
_entity.pdbx_description
1 polymer ?
#
loop_
_entity_poly.entity_id
_entity_poly.type
_entity_poly.pdbx_seq_one_letter_code
_entity_poly.pdbx_strand_id
1 'polypeptide(L)'
;KTALDRYSLEKEGFTHILNAAHGQRNVDTGPEYYSSMSVEYHGVEADDLPTFDLSQFFYSASKFIDNALQDEKSKVLVHCAMGRSRSATLVLAYLMIYRNMTVVDAIEQVSRHRCIMPNRGFLKQLRELDIALALQRRNSKNSLAPAEQQNSTTI
;
A
#
# COMPACT_ATOMS: atom_id res chain seq x y z
N LYS A 1 -10.01 14.75 -4.71
CA LYS A 1 -9.08 14.91 -5.86
C LYS A 1 -9.20 13.67 -6.71
N THR A 2 -9.34 13.84 -8.01
CA THR A 2 -9.56 12.76 -8.98
C THR A 2 -8.33 12.63 -9.86
N ALA A 3 -8.05 11.41 -10.33
CA ALA A 3 -6.93 11.13 -11.22
C ALA A 3 -7.06 11.83 -12.60
N LEU A 4 -8.27 12.24 -12.95
CA LEU A 4 -8.58 12.89 -14.23
C LEU A 4 -8.31 14.40 -14.24
N ASP A 5 -8.04 15.02 -13.08
CA ASP A 5 -7.77 16.45 -12.99
C ASP A 5 -6.27 16.73 -13.12
N ARG A 6 -5.74 16.59 -14.34
CA ARG A 6 -4.30 16.75 -14.64
C ARG A 6 -3.76 18.10 -14.22
N TYR A 7 -4.50 19.18 -14.43
CA TYR A 7 -4.09 20.53 -14.04
C TYR A 7 -3.86 20.63 -12.53
N SER A 8 -4.79 20.14 -11.72
CA SER A 8 -4.61 20.14 -10.27
C SER A 8 -3.47 19.23 -9.83
N LEU A 9 -3.29 18.07 -10.48
CA LEU A 9 -2.19 17.16 -10.15
C LEU A 9 -0.81 17.79 -10.42
N GLU A 10 -0.65 18.45 -11.57
CA GLU A 10 0.57 19.14 -11.93
C GLU A 10 0.83 20.35 -11.04
N LYS A 11 -0.18 21.20 -10.84
CA LYS A 11 -0.09 22.38 -9.97
C LYS A 11 0.30 22.04 -8.54
N GLU A 12 -0.17 20.90 -8.04
CA GLU A 12 0.18 20.42 -6.70
C GLU A 12 1.50 19.64 -6.65
N GLY A 13 2.16 19.40 -7.78
CA GLY A 13 3.44 18.71 -7.87
C GLY A 13 3.34 17.22 -7.55
N PHE A 14 2.29 16.54 -8.01
CA PHE A 14 2.30 15.07 -8.01
C PHE A 14 3.37 14.54 -8.96
N THR A 15 4.10 13.54 -8.49
CA THR A 15 5.26 12.93 -9.19
C THR A 15 5.04 11.45 -9.52
N HIS A 16 4.11 10.81 -8.81
CA HIS A 16 3.86 9.38 -8.93
C HIS A 16 2.36 9.12 -8.84
N ILE A 17 1.85 8.23 -9.69
CA ILE A 17 0.44 7.86 -9.75
C ILE A 17 0.31 6.35 -9.72
N LEU A 18 -0.31 5.83 -8.67
CA LEU A 18 -0.75 4.44 -8.57
C LEU A 18 -2.25 4.36 -8.82
N ASN A 19 -2.63 3.75 -9.94
CA ASN A 19 -4.02 3.50 -10.31
C ASN A 19 -4.41 2.06 -9.93
N ALA A 20 -5.13 1.91 -8.83
CA ALA A 20 -5.67 0.64 -8.34
C ALA A 20 -6.98 0.20 -9.03
N ALA A 21 -7.32 0.83 -10.15
CA ALA A 21 -8.45 0.50 -11.01
C ALA A 21 -8.02 0.68 -12.48
N HIS A 22 -6.83 0.19 -12.84
CA HIS A 22 -6.34 0.25 -14.20
C HIS A 22 -7.16 -0.68 -15.13
N GLY A 23 -7.11 -0.42 -16.43
CA GLY A 23 -7.75 -1.22 -17.48
C GLY A 23 -8.96 -0.55 -18.12
N GLN A 24 -9.24 -0.93 -19.36
CA GLN A 24 -10.29 -0.35 -20.23
C GLN A 24 -11.70 -0.43 -19.64
N ARG A 25 -11.96 -1.43 -18.80
CA ARG A 25 -13.25 -1.62 -18.12
C ARG A 25 -13.35 -0.87 -16.78
N ASN A 26 -12.30 -0.16 -16.39
CA ASN A 26 -12.18 0.58 -15.14
C ASN A 26 -11.78 2.06 -15.42
N VAL A 27 -10.79 2.60 -14.70
CA VAL A 27 -10.29 3.97 -14.89
C VAL A 27 -9.14 3.95 -15.89
N ASP A 28 -9.50 4.11 -17.17
CA ASP A 28 -8.58 4.02 -18.30
C ASP A 28 -7.82 5.33 -18.52
N THR A 29 -6.80 5.56 -17.69
CA THR A 29 -5.83 6.65 -17.87
C THR A 29 -4.55 6.08 -18.49
N GLY A 30 -3.88 5.16 -17.80
CA GLY A 30 -2.59 4.65 -18.24
C GLY A 30 -1.50 5.74 -18.22
N PRO A 31 -0.26 5.41 -18.60
CA PRO A 31 0.84 6.39 -18.65
C PRO A 31 0.59 7.48 -19.69
N GLU A 32 0.01 7.13 -20.85
CA GLU A 32 -0.22 8.06 -21.97
C GLU A 32 -1.13 9.25 -21.61
N TYR A 33 -2.09 9.04 -20.72
CA TYR A 33 -2.95 10.12 -20.24
C TYR A 33 -2.17 11.22 -19.52
N TYR A 34 -1.06 10.87 -18.87
CA TYR A 34 -0.17 11.79 -18.16
C TYR A 34 1.11 12.11 -18.94
N SER A 35 1.18 11.83 -20.25
CA SER A 35 2.37 12.02 -21.09
C SER A 35 2.95 13.44 -21.09
N SER A 36 2.11 14.46 -20.83
CA SER A 36 2.55 15.86 -20.73
C SER A 36 3.05 16.24 -19.33
N MET A 37 3.00 15.34 -18.36
CA MET A 37 3.40 15.55 -16.98
C MET A 37 4.65 14.72 -16.66
N SER A 38 5.53 15.22 -15.81
CA SER A 38 6.67 14.46 -15.31
C SER A 38 6.27 13.54 -14.16
N VAL A 39 5.43 12.53 -14.45
CA VAL A 39 4.96 11.56 -13.46
C VAL A 39 5.30 10.12 -13.81
N GLU A 40 5.68 9.34 -12.80
CA GLU A 40 5.76 7.88 -12.93
C GLU A 40 4.40 7.24 -12.67
N TYR A 41 4.03 6.27 -13.50
CA TYR A 41 2.72 5.61 -13.43
C TYR A 41 2.86 4.13 -13.09
N HIS A 42 2.03 3.66 -12.16
CA HIS A 42 1.87 2.25 -11.83
C HIS A 42 0.39 1.83 -11.89
N GLY A 43 0.05 0.95 -12.82
CA GLY A 43 -1.30 0.43 -13.00
C GLY A 43 -1.48 -0.92 -12.34
N VAL A 44 -2.52 -1.04 -11.51
CA VAL A 44 -3.01 -2.32 -10.97
C VAL A 44 -4.41 -2.54 -11.53
N GLU A 45 -4.55 -3.52 -12.41
CA GLU A 45 -5.84 -3.94 -12.96
C GLU A 45 -6.56 -4.80 -11.93
N ALA A 46 -7.46 -4.16 -11.17
CA ALA A 46 -8.17 -4.79 -10.08
C ALA A 46 -9.66 -4.44 -10.05
N ASP A 47 -10.48 -5.48 -9.85
CA ASP A 47 -11.92 -5.36 -9.63
C ASP A 47 -12.23 -5.18 -8.14
N ASP A 48 -13.25 -4.40 -7.82
CA ASP A 48 -13.68 -4.18 -6.43
C ASP A 48 -14.62 -5.28 -5.93
N LEU A 49 -14.18 -6.53 -6.08
CA LEU A 49 -14.96 -7.70 -5.72
C LEU A 49 -14.30 -8.42 -4.54
N PRO A 50 -15.08 -8.93 -3.57
CA PRO A 50 -14.55 -9.76 -2.49
C PRO A 50 -13.83 -11.04 -2.94
N THR A 51 -14.07 -11.47 -4.18
CA THR A 51 -13.45 -12.63 -4.82
C THR A 51 -12.16 -12.29 -5.55
N PHE A 52 -11.85 -11.01 -5.78
CA PHE A 52 -10.62 -10.61 -6.46
C PHE A 52 -9.43 -10.75 -5.51
N ASP A 53 -8.36 -11.39 -5.98
CA ASP A 53 -7.11 -11.46 -5.22
C ASP A 53 -6.27 -10.20 -5.45
N LEU A 54 -6.41 -9.23 -4.54
CA LEU A 54 -5.60 -8.01 -4.55
C LEU A 54 -4.24 -8.22 -3.87
N SER A 55 -4.08 -9.30 -3.09
CA SER A 55 -2.89 -9.56 -2.29
C SER A 55 -1.64 -9.79 -3.13
N GLN A 56 -1.79 -10.34 -4.34
CA GLN A 56 -0.72 -10.48 -5.32
C GLN A 56 -0.03 -9.15 -5.68
N PHE A 57 -0.72 -8.00 -5.47
CA PHE A 57 -0.18 -6.67 -5.76
C PHE A 57 0.33 -5.93 -4.52
N PHE A 58 0.19 -6.48 -3.31
CA PHE A 58 0.56 -5.77 -2.09
C PHE A 58 2.03 -5.34 -2.08
N TYR A 59 2.95 -6.25 -2.40
CA TYR A 59 4.37 -5.93 -2.37
C TYR A 59 4.82 -5.04 -3.53
N SER A 60 4.31 -5.26 -4.76
CA SER A 60 4.68 -4.42 -5.91
C SER A 60 4.16 -2.98 -5.76
N ALA A 61 2.90 -2.82 -5.36
CA ALA A 61 2.31 -1.51 -5.08
C ALA A 61 3.02 -0.81 -3.92
N SER A 62 3.29 -1.53 -2.83
CA SER A 62 3.97 -0.95 -1.66
C SER A 62 5.40 -0.54 -1.98
N LYS A 63 6.13 -1.32 -2.78
CA LYS A 63 7.48 -0.97 -3.25
C LYS A 63 7.47 0.27 -4.14
N PHE A 64 6.49 0.40 -5.02
CA PHE A 64 6.33 1.62 -5.83
C PHE A 64 6.13 2.86 -4.94
N ILE A 65 5.24 2.77 -3.94
CA ILE A 65 4.99 3.86 -2.99
C ILE A 65 6.26 4.16 -2.18
N ASP A 66 6.93 3.13 -1.65
CA ASP A 66 8.11 3.31 -0.80
C ASP A 66 9.28 3.93 -1.56
N ASN A 67 9.58 3.42 -2.77
CA ASN A 67 10.63 3.97 -3.63
C ASN A 67 10.39 5.46 -3.93
N ALA A 68 9.15 5.82 -4.26
CA ALA A 68 8.79 7.21 -4.54
C ALA A 68 9.03 8.10 -3.32
N LEU A 69 8.64 7.63 -2.12
CA LEU A 69 8.74 8.37 -0.87
C LEU A 69 10.15 8.39 -0.25
N GLN A 70 11.15 7.78 -0.89
CA GLN A 70 12.56 7.99 -0.53
C GLN A 70 13.03 9.41 -0.87
N ASP A 71 12.40 10.09 -1.84
CA ASP A 71 12.63 11.50 -2.13
C ASP A 71 11.56 12.36 -1.42
N GLU A 72 11.98 13.25 -0.54
CA GLU A 72 11.10 14.16 0.21
C GLU A 72 10.30 15.11 -0.70
N LYS A 73 10.76 15.36 -1.93
CA LYS A 73 10.04 16.18 -2.92
C LYS A 73 8.94 15.41 -3.64
N SER A 74 8.97 14.08 -3.58
CA SER A 74 7.98 13.24 -4.26
C SER A 74 6.62 13.31 -3.58
N LYS A 75 5.59 13.30 -4.41
CA LYS A 75 4.19 13.20 -3.99
C LYS A 75 3.49 12.11 -4.80
N VAL A 76 2.90 11.16 -4.07
CA VAL A 76 2.25 9.97 -4.64
C VAL A 76 0.74 10.10 -4.53
N LEU A 77 0.04 9.93 -5.66
CA LEU A 77 -1.41 9.72 -5.68
C LEU A 77 -1.70 8.22 -5.77
N VAL A 78 -2.41 7.66 -4.80
CA VAL A 78 -2.97 6.31 -4.89
C VAL A 78 -4.49 6.41 -5.04
N HIS A 79 -5.03 5.99 -6.18
CA HIS A 79 -6.45 6.13 -6.46
C HIS A 79 -7.08 4.84 -7.01
N CYS A 80 -8.41 4.79 -6.98
CA CYS A 80 -9.22 3.82 -7.73
C CYS A 80 -10.43 4.59 -8.30
N ALA A 81 -11.60 3.95 -8.45
CA ALA A 81 -12.81 4.66 -8.88
C ALA A 81 -13.31 5.67 -7.82
N MET A 82 -13.42 5.26 -6.55
CA MET A 82 -13.95 6.10 -5.46
C MET A 82 -12.91 6.44 -4.37
N GLY A 83 -11.74 5.81 -4.44
CA GLY A 83 -10.70 5.95 -3.43
C GLY A 83 -11.11 5.42 -2.04
N ARG A 84 -11.93 4.37 -1.96
CA ARG A 84 -12.47 3.85 -0.68
C ARG A 84 -12.07 2.42 -0.35
N SER A 85 -12.04 1.55 -1.37
CA SER A 85 -11.77 0.11 -1.20
C SER A 85 -10.40 -0.26 -1.79
N ARG A 86 -10.30 -0.59 -3.09
CA ARG A 86 -9.04 -1.00 -3.76
C ARG A 86 -7.80 -0.17 -3.39
N SER A 87 -7.85 1.14 -3.64
CA SER A 87 -6.71 2.03 -3.36
C SER A 87 -6.40 2.14 -1.86
N ALA A 88 -7.42 2.12 -1.00
CA ALA A 88 -7.24 2.13 0.43
C ALA A 88 -6.53 0.86 0.89
N THR A 89 -6.94 -0.32 0.39
CA THR A 89 -6.29 -1.60 0.70
C THR A 89 -4.81 -1.57 0.36
N LEU A 90 -4.40 -1.04 -0.79
CA LEU A 90 -2.98 -0.95 -1.16
C LEU A 90 -2.20 0.01 -0.26
N VAL A 91 -2.79 1.15 0.13
CA VAL A 91 -2.17 2.07 1.11
C VAL A 91 -2.02 1.41 2.47
N LEU A 92 -3.03 0.66 2.93
CA LEU A 92 -2.96 -0.09 4.19
C LEU A 92 -1.84 -1.14 4.15
N ALA A 93 -1.75 -1.91 3.07
CA ALA A 93 -0.68 -2.88 2.87
C ALA A 93 0.71 -2.22 2.90
N TYR A 94 0.88 -1.06 2.26
CA TYR A 94 2.13 -0.29 2.32
C TYR A 94 2.51 0.11 3.75
N LEU A 95 1.57 0.65 4.53
CA LEU A 95 1.81 1.02 5.92
C LEU A 95 2.20 -0.20 6.77
N MET A 96 1.57 -1.34 6.55
CA MET A 96 1.90 -2.58 7.25
C MET A 96 3.31 -3.08 6.87
N ILE A 97 3.63 -3.13 5.57
CA ILE A 97 4.89 -3.69 5.06
C ILE A 97 6.08 -2.78 5.39
N TYR A 98 6.00 -1.49 5.06
CA TYR A 98 7.14 -0.57 5.10
C TYR A 98 7.16 0.34 6.33
N ARG A 99 6.02 0.55 7.00
CA ARG A 99 5.92 1.42 8.19
C ARG A 99 5.71 0.66 9.49
N ASN A 100 5.91 -0.67 9.46
CA ASN A 100 5.85 -1.56 10.61
C ASN A 100 4.52 -1.46 11.41
N MET A 101 3.42 -1.14 10.74
CA MET A 101 2.11 -1.05 11.37
C MET A 101 1.42 -2.42 11.43
N THR A 102 0.52 -2.60 12.39
CA THR A 102 -0.51 -3.63 12.32
C THR A 102 -1.62 -3.20 11.37
N VAL A 103 -2.49 -4.11 10.96
CA VAL A 103 -3.69 -3.75 10.17
C VAL A 103 -4.59 -2.74 10.90
N VAL A 104 -4.69 -2.83 12.23
CA VAL A 104 -5.50 -1.92 13.05
C VAL A 104 -4.90 -0.51 13.01
N ASP A 105 -3.60 -0.38 13.29
CA ASP A 105 -2.91 0.90 13.27
C ASP A 105 -2.99 1.56 11.89
N ALA A 106 -2.81 0.76 10.83
CA ALA A 106 -2.91 1.24 9.46
C ALA A 106 -4.32 1.77 9.14
N ILE A 107 -5.37 1.03 9.54
CA ILE A 107 -6.77 1.46 9.34
C ILE A 107 -7.05 2.75 10.09
N GLU A 108 -6.66 2.84 11.36
CA GLU A 108 -6.86 4.05 12.16
C GLU A 108 -6.15 5.26 11.52
N GLN A 109 -4.89 5.09 11.13
CA GLN A 109 -4.07 6.14 10.54
C GLN A 109 -4.71 6.72 9.28
N VAL A 110 -5.19 5.86 8.37
CA VAL A 110 -5.82 6.29 7.12
C VAL A 110 -7.22 6.86 7.40
N SER A 111 -7.99 6.26 8.30
CA SER A 111 -9.38 6.64 8.58
C SER A 111 -9.51 8.04 9.20
N ARG A 112 -8.47 8.52 9.89
CA ARG A 112 -8.40 9.91 10.41
C ARG A 112 -8.45 10.98 9.31
N HIS A 113 -7.98 10.64 8.12
CA HIS A 113 -7.84 11.59 7.00
C HIS A 113 -8.84 11.33 5.88
N ARG A 114 -9.37 10.11 5.80
CA ARG A 114 -10.26 9.69 4.71
C ARG A 114 -11.19 8.57 5.15
N CYS A 115 -12.47 8.70 4.82
CA CYS A 115 -13.42 7.60 4.95
C CYS A 115 -13.05 6.47 3.97
N ILE A 116 -12.54 5.36 4.50
CA ILE A 116 -12.18 4.14 3.77
C ILE A 116 -13.11 3.00 4.15
N MET A 117 -13.35 2.08 3.21
CA MET A 117 -14.18 0.90 3.40
C MET A 117 -13.74 -0.19 2.41
N PRO A 118 -12.60 -0.87 2.66
CA PRO A 118 -12.24 -2.06 1.91
C PRO A 118 -13.35 -3.10 1.96
N ASN A 119 -13.57 -3.80 0.85
CA ASN A 119 -14.53 -4.90 0.84
C ASN A 119 -14.07 -6.06 1.75
N ARG A 120 -14.99 -6.95 2.13
CA ARG A 120 -14.71 -8.07 3.05
C ARG A 120 -13.58 -9.02 2.60
N GLY A 121 -13.40 -9.20 1.29
CA GLY A 121 -12.33 -10.03 0.73
C GLY A 121 -10.97 -9.39 0.93
N PHE A 122 -10.88 -8.08 0.67
CA PHE A 122 -9.66 -7.30 0.91
C PHE A 122 -9.31 -7.20 2.39
N LEU A 123 -10.30 -7.06 3.28
CA LEU A 123 -10.06 -7.12 4.73
C LEU A 123 -9.51 -8.49 5.16
N LYS A 124 -10.03 -9.59 4.58
CA LYS A 124 -9.49 -10.94 4.82
C LYS A 124 -8.03 -11.05 4.36
N GLN A 125 -7.72 -10.55 3.16
CA GLN A 125 -6.35 -10.54 2.62
C GLN A 125 -5.39 -9.69 3.47
N LEU A 126 -5.82 -8.53 3.95
CA LEU A 126 -5.03 -7.70 4.87
C LEU A 126 -4.79 -8.41 6.21
N ARG A 127 -5.79 -9.12 6.75
CA ARG A 127 -5.61 -9.93 7.96
C ARG A 127 -4.58 -11.03 7.76
N GLU A 128 -4.59 -11.69 6.61
CA GLU A 128 -3.59 -12.72 6.26
C GLU A 128 -2.18 -12.12 6.17
N LEU A 129 -2.04 -10.93 5.58
CA LEU A 129 -0.80 -10.17 5.58
C LEU A 129 -0.33 -9.81 7.01
N ASP A 130 -1.24 -9.36 7.87
CA ASP A 130 -0.93 -8.97 9.26
C ASP A 130 -0.37 -10.14 10.07
N ILE A 131 -1.00 -11.32 9.95
CA ILE A 131 -0.51 -12.57 10.57
C ILE A 131 0.89 -12.92 10.06
N ALA A 132 1.11 -12.86 8.75
CA ALA A 132 2.40 -13.17 8.14
C ALA A 132 3.50 -12.21 8.62
N LEU A 133 3.24 -10.90 8.62
CA LEU A 133 4.18 -9.88 9.10
C LEU A 133 4.46 -10.02 10.60
N ALA A 134 3.46 -10.34 11.42
CA ALA A 134 3.65 -10.58 12.85
C ALA A 134 4.59 -11.77 13.11
N LEU A 135 4.42 -12.88 12.36
CA LEU A 135 5.31 -14.03 12.43
C LEU A 135 6.74 -13.68 11.99
N GLN A 136 6.89 -12.95 10.89
CA GLN A 136 8.20 -12.50 10.41
C GLN A 136 8.91 -11.62 11.45
N ARG A 137 8.22 -10.60 11.98
CA ARG A 137 8.75 -9.70 13.02
C ARG A 137 9.16 -10.44 14.28
N ARG A 138 8.39 -11.46 14.70
CA ARG A 138 8.74 -12.32 15.85
C ARG A 138 10.00 -13.14 15.57
N ASN A 139 10.09 -13.74 14.39
CA ASN A 139 11.26 -14.53 14.02
C ASN A 139 12.53 -13.67 13.98
N SER A 140 12.48 -12.47 13.38
CA SER A 140 13.61 -11.55 13.36
C SER A 140 14.08 -11.13 14.75
N LYS A 141 13.15 -10.92 15.70
CA LYS A 141 13.50 -10.63 17.11
C LYS A 141 14.20 -11.80 17.79
N ASN A 142 13.72 -13.03 17.56
CA ASN A 142 14.34 -14.23 18.12
C ASN A 142 15.74 -14.50 17.53
N SER A 143 15.98 -14.13 16.27
CA SER A 143 17.30 -14.24 15.63
C SER A 143 18.33 -13.23 16.15
N LEU A 144 17.89 -12.15 16.78
CA LEU A 144 18.74 -11.05 17.27
C LEU A 144 18.96 -11.10 18.80
N ALA A 145 18.33 -12.03 19.52
CA ALA A 145 18.57 -12.23 20.94
C ALA A 145 19.96 -12.87 21.15
N PRO A 146 20.83 -12.34 22.04
CA PRO A 146 22.10 -13.00 22.35
C PRO A 146 21.82 -14.35 22.99
N ALA A 147 22.62 -15.36 22.66
CA ALA A 147 22.64 -16.62 23.41
C ALA A 147 23.14 -16.32 24.84
N GLU A 148 22.22 -16.04 25.76
CA GLU A 148 22.56 -15.96 27.17
C GLU A 148 23.10 -17.32 27.61
N GLN A 149 24.36 -17.28 28.07
CA GLN A 149 25.17 -18.41 28.46
C GLN A 149 24.42 -19.33 29.42
N GLN A 150 24.18 -20.56 28.98
CA GLN A 150 24.15 -21.70 29.89
C GLN A 150 25.55 -21.85 30.49
N ASN A 151 25.81 -21.18 31.60
CA ASN A 151 26.90 -21.52 32.50
C ASN A 151 26.47 -21.23 33.93
N SER A 152 25.97 -22.26 34.61
CA SER A 152 26.59 -22.80 35.82
C SER A 152 25.58 -23.61 36.64
N THR A 153 25.59 -24.93 36.43
CA THR A 153 25.19 -25.89 37.46
C THR A 153 26.46 -26.54 37.99
N THR A 154 26.50 -26.80 39.31
CA THR A 154 27.46 -27.62 40.08
C THR A 154 28.77 -26.88 40.42
N ILE A 155 29.21 -26.71 41.68
CA ILE A 155 28.94 -27.34 42.99
C ILE A 155 28.86 -26.24 44.05
#